data_AF-A0A3N7A3T1-F1
#
_entry.id   AF-A0A3N7A3T1-F1
#
_cell.length_a   1.000
_cell.length_b   1.000
_cell.length_c   1.000
_cell.angle_alpha   90.00
_cell.angle_beta   90.00
_cell.angle_gamma   90.00
#
_symmetry.space_group_name_H-M   'P 1'
#
loop_
_entity.id
_entity.type
_entity.pdbx_description
1 polymer ?
#
loop_
_entity_poly.entity_id
_entity_poly.type
_entity_poly.pdbx_seq_one_letter_code
_entity_poly.pdbx_strand_id
1 'polypeptide(L)'
;VGTDSHTPHVDALGVVAVGVGGLEAENVMLGRASWMRLPVIVGVALSGKPQPGITATDVVLALTEFLRQAKVVGAYLEFHGAGAASLTLGDRATISNMAPEYG
;
A
#
# COMPACT_ATOMS: atom_id res chain seq x y z
N VAL A 1 5.57 7.49 9.55
CA VAL A 1 4.64 8.54 9.06
C VAL A 1 5.41 9.53 8.21
N GLY A 2 4.81 10.10 7.18
CA GLY A 2 5.45 11.10 6.32
C GLY A 2 4.42 12.11 5.81
N THR A 3 4.86 13.31 5.44
CA THR A 3 3.98 14.38 4.94
C THR A 3 3.69 14.28 3.45
N ASP A 4 3.81 13.08 2.89
CA ASP A 4 3.57 12.76 1.49
C ASP A 4 2.52 11.65 1.40
N SER A 5 1.54 11.76 0.50
CA SER A 5 0.48 10.75 0.37
C SER A 5 1.02 9.39 -0.07
N HIS A 6 2.11 9.39 -0.85
CA HIS A 6 2.77 8.19 -1.33
C HIS A 6 3.86 7.68 -0.37
N THR A 7 3.89 8.16 0.88
CA THR A 7 4.69 7.55 1.96
C THR A 7 4.61 6.02 2.01
N PRO A 8 3.45 5.35 1.74
CA PRO A 8 3.35 3.89 1.66
C PRO A 8 4.23 3.22 0.58
N HIS A 9 4.89 3.98 -0.30
CA HIS A 9 5.89 3.43 -1.23
C HIS A 9 6.94 2.57 -0.52
N VAL A 10 7.36 2.97 0.69
CA VAL A 10 8.36 2.22 1.47
C VAL A 10 7.82 0.89 2.02
N ASP A 11 6.51 0.68 2.01
CA ASP A 11 5.88 -0.55 2.54
C ASP A 11 6.26 -1.79 1.73
N ALA A 12 6.69 -1.60 0.49
CA ALA A 12 7.28 -2.66 -0.34
C ALA A 12 8.52 -3.34 0.30
N LEU A 13 9.17 -2.65 1.24
CA LEU A 13 10.31 -3.15 2.03
C LEU A 13 9.90 -3.79 3.37
N GLY A 14 8.60 -3.92 3.63
CA GLY A 14 8.09 -4.44 4.91
C GLY A 14 8.12 -3.41 6.05
N VAL A 15 8.25 -2.12 5.71
CA VAL A 15 8.07 -1.01 6.65
C VAL A 15 6.58 -0.69 6.74
N VAL A 16 6.05 -0.36 7.92
CA VAL A 16 4.67 0.15 8.02
C VAL A 16 4.72 1.67 8.00
N ALA A 17 4.33 2.28 6.88
CA ALA A 17 4.36 3.72 6.72
C ALA A 17 3.03 4.28 6.17
N VAL A 18 2.64 5.44 6.68
CA VAL A 18 1.41 6.13 6.28
C VAL A 18 1.66 7.60 6.04
N GLY A 19 0.95 8.17 5.07
CA GLY A 19 0.88 9.61 4.86
C GLY A 19 0.05 10.28 5.96
N VAL A 20 0.54 11.40 6.49
CA VAL A 20 -0.13 12.22 7.50
C VAL A 20 -0.03 13.70 7.14
N GLY A 21 -0.85 14.55 7.76
CA GLY A 21 -0.73 15.99 7.64
C GLY A 21 0.52 16.54 8.35
N GLY A 22 0.98 17.73 7.95
CA GLY A 22 2.19 18.37 8.51
C GLY A 22 2.20 18.50 10.04
N LEU A 23 1.07 18.92 10.62
CA LEU A 23 0.94 19.06 12.09
C LEU A 23 1.11 17.73 12.83
N GLU A 24 0.66 16.62 12.24
CA GLU A 24 0.82 15.29 12.84
C GLU A 24 2.29 14.86 12.78
N ALA A 25 2.96 15.07 11.65
CA ALA A 25 4.38 14.81 11.51
C ALA A 25 5.23 15.64 12.49
N GLU A 26 4.92 16.94 12.65
CA GLU A 26 5.58 17.81 13.62
C GLU A 26 5.38 17.34 15.08
N ASN A 27 4.16 16.93 15.44
CA ASN A 27 3.89 16.35 16.77
C ASN A 27 4.78 15.13 17.02
N VAL A 28 4.94 14.23 16.04
CA VAL A 28 5.82 13.06 16.13
C VAL A 28 7.29 13.45 16.26
N MET A 29 7.74 14.46 15.51
CA MET A 29 9.10 15.00 15.63
C MET A 29 9.40 15.57 17.01
N LEU A 30 8.39 16.08 17.72
CA LEU A 30 8.49 16.55 19.11
C LEU A 30 8.39 15.42 20.15
N GLY A 31 8.43 14.16 19.72
CA GLY A 31 8.40 12.99 20.59
C GLY A 31 7.00 12.58 21.06
N ARG A 32 5.94 13.12 20.46
CA ARG A 32 4.56 12.69 20.75
C ARG A 32 4.20 11.47 19.91
N ALA A 33 3.39 10.58 20.47
CA ALA A 33 2.87 9.44 19.71
C ALA A 33 1.89 9.93 18.63
N SER A 34 1.92 9.30 17.46
CA SER A 34 0.86 9.44 16.46
C SER A 34 -0.34 8.60 16.87
N TRP A 35 -1.53 9.18 16.81
CA TRP A 35 -2.76 8.49 17.17
C TRP A 35 -3.53 8.08 15.91
N MET A 36 -3.77 6.79 15.79
CA MET A 36 -4.55 6.22 14.69
C MET A 36 -5.64 5.32 15.23
N ARG A 37 -6.79 5.28 14.55
CA ARG A 37 -7.79 4.24 14.80
C ARG A 37 -7.15 2.89 14.48
N LEU A 38 -7.46 1.87 15.29
CA LEU A 38 -7.04 0.50 14.99
C LEU A 38 -7.60 0.14 13.60
N PRO A 39 -6.74 -0.10 12.60
CA PRO A 39 -7.21 -0.34 11.24
C PRO A 39 -7.76 -1.76 11.13
N VAL A 40 -8.73 -1.92 10.23
CA VAL A 40 -9.09 -3.26 9.74
C VAL A 40 -8.00 -3.72 8.78
N ILE A 41 -7.54 -4.95 8.90
CA ILE A 41 -6.57 -5.55 7.98
C ILE A 41 -7.33 -6.43 6.98
N VAL A 42 -7.15 -6.15 5.69
CA VAL A 42 -7.73 -6.91 4.58
C VAL A 42 -6.60 -7.67 3.89
N GLY A 43 -6.70 -9.00 3.88
CA GLY A 43 -5.78 -9.86 3.16
C GLY A 43 -6.05 -9.85 1.66
N VAL A 44 -5.04 -9.51 0.86
CA VAL A 44 -5.10 -9.54 -0.60
C VAL A 44 -4.30 -10.74 -1.10
N ALA A 45 -5.01 -11.82 -1.42
CA ALA A 45 -4.41 -13.05 -1.91
C ALA A 45 -4.09 -12.93 -3.41
N LEU A 46 -2.81 -12.90 -3.76
CA LEU A 46 -2.34 -12.95 -5.15
C LEU A 46 -1.93 -14.37 -5.53
N SER A 47 -2.42 -14.84 -6.67
CA SER A 47 -2.11 -16.15 -7.22
C SER A 47 -1.70 -16.05 -8.69
N GLY A 48 -0.88 -16.99 -9.15
CA GLY A 48 -0.40 -17.03 -10.52
C GLY A 48 0.74 -16.05 -10.79
N LYS A 49 1.02 -15.81 -12.07
CA LYS A 49 2.02 -14.87 -12.55
C LYS A 49 1.47 -14.09 -13.75
N PRO A 50 1.85 -12.82 -13.95
CA PRO A 50 1.50 -12.08 -15.15
C PRO A 50 1.96 -12.84 -16.41
N GLN A 51 1.15 -12.78 -17.47
CA GLN A 51 1.52 -13.35 -18.77
C GLN A 51 2.60 -12.49 -19.45
N PRO A 52 3.36 -13.05 -20.40
CA PRO A 52 4.32 -12.28 -21.18
C PRO A 52 3.68 -11.05 -21.82
N GLY A 53 4.32 -9.89 -21.70
CA GLY A 53 3.82 -8.61 -22.24
C GLY A 53 2.96 -7.80 -21.27
N ILE A 54 2.53 -8.36 -20.14
CA ILE A 54 1.87 -7.61 -19.06
C ILE A 54 2.93 -6.88 -18.24
N THR A 55 2.77 -5.57 -18.10
CA THR A 55 3.69 -4.71 -17.34
C THR A 55 3.24 -4.56 -15.88
N ALA A 56 4.13 -4.07 -15.02
CA ALA A 56 3.80 -3.72 -13.63
C ALA A 56 2.66 -2.69 -13.55
N THR A 57 2.62 -1.75 -14.50
CA THR A 57 1.56 -0.74 -14.61
C THR A 57 0.20 -1.37 -14.89
N ASP A 58 0.14 -2.35 -15.79
CA ASP A 58 -1.13 -3.03 -16.09
C ASP A 58 -1.67 -3.76 -14.85
N VAL A 59 -0.78 -4.44 -14.12
CA VAL A 59 -1.12 -5.15 -12.88
C VAL A 59 -1.61 -4.17 -11.82
N VAL A 60 -0.92 -3.05 -11.61
CA VAL A 60 -1.31 -2.11 -10.56
C VAL A 60 -2.61 -1.39 -10.87
N LEU A 61 -2.88 -1.07 -12.14
CA LEU A 61 -4.15 -0.46 -12.54
C LEU A 61 -5.32 -1.42 -12.33
N ALA A 62 -5.15 -2.70 -12.70
CA ALA A 62 -6.15 -3.74 -12.47
C ALA A 62 -6.40 -3.97 -10.97
N LEU A 63 -5.34 -4.01 -10.15
CA LEU A 63 -5.46 -4.11 -8.70
C LEU A 63 -6.15 -2.89 -8.09
N THR A 64 -5.82 -1.69 -8.54
CA THR A 64 -6.42 -0.44 -8.06
C THR A 64 -7.91 -0.41 -8.33
N GLU A 65 -8.33 -0.78 -9.54
CA GLU A 65 -9.74 -0.89 -9.90
C GLU A 65 -10.46 -1.91 -9.01
N PHE A 66 -9.89 -3.11 -8.87
CA PHE A 66 -10.46 -4.17 -8.05
C PHE A 66 -10.63 -3.76 -6.58
N LEU A 67 -9.58 -3.19 -5.97
CA LEU A 67 -9.60 -2.78 -4.57
C LEU A 67 -10.58 -1.63 -4.30
N ARG A 68 -10.69 -0.70 -5.25
CA ARG A 68 -11.69 0.38 -5.18
C ARG A 68 -13.12 -0.17 -5.22
N GLN A 69 -13.39 -1.16 -6.07
CA GLN A 69 -14.69 -1.84 -6.11
C GLN A 69 -14.97 -2.61 -4.81
N ALA A 70 -13.93 -3.16 -4.16
CA ALA A 70 -14.02 -3.84 -2.87
C ALA A 70 -14.22 -2.89 -1.67
N LYS A 71 -14.15 -1.57 -1.87
CA LYS A 71 -14.39 -0.52 -0.85
C LYS A 71 -13.51 -0.66 0.39
N VAL A 72 -12.21 -0.88 0.19
CA VAL A 72 -11.22 -1.06 1.27
C VAL A 72 -10.73 0.25 1.90
N VAL A 73 -11.50 1.33 1.77
CA VAL A 73 -11.07 2.66 2.22
C VAL A 73 -10.80 2.68 3.73
N GLY A 74 -9.60 3.14 4.12
CA GLY A 74 -9.16 3.21 5.52
C GLY A 74 -8.76 1.87 6.14
N ALA A 75 -8.67 0.80 5.35
CA ALA A 75 -8.13 -0.49 5.77
C ALA A 75 -6.63 -0.58 5.45
N TYR A 76 -5.94 -1.47 6.15
CA TYR A 76 -4.58 -1.87 5.81
C TYR A 76 -4.66 -3.08 4.88
N LEU A 77 -3.93 -3.02 3.77
CA LEU A 77 -3.89 -4.14 2.82
C LEU A 77 -2.64 -4.97 3.04
N GLU A 78 -2.82 -6.25 3.33
CA GLU A 78 -1.72 -7.20 3.48
C GLU A 78 -1.70 -8.16 2.29
N PHE A 79 -0.71 -8.01 1.41
CA PHE A 79 -0.56 -8.85 0.23
C PHE A 79 0.11 -10.18 0.57
N HIS A 80 -0.51 -11.29 0.18
CA HIS A 80 0.01 -12.63 0.46
C HIS A 80 -0.24 -13.60 -0.69
N GLY A 81 0.30 -14.81 -0.58
CA GLY A 81 0.14 -15.88 -1.58
C GLY A 81 1.28 -15.96 -2.58
N ALA A 82 1.21 -16.99 -3.45
CA ALA A 82 2.29 -17.32 -4.38
C ALA A 82 2.54 -16.21 -5.43
N GLY A 83 1.51 -15.46 -5.81
CA GLY A 83 1.64 -14.32 -6.71
C GLY A 83 2.42 -13.18 -6.06
N ALA A 84 2.13 -12.87 -4.78
CA ALA A 84 2.83 -11.82 -4.03
C ALA A 84 4.32 -12.18 -3.84
N ALA A 85 4.62 -13.45 -3.58
CA ALA A 85 6.00 -13.95 -3.48
C ALA A 85 6.78 -13.82 -4.80
N SER A 86 6.08 -13.83 -5.95
CA SER A 86 6.70 -13.70 -7.27
C SER A 86 6.97 -12.26 -7.72
N LEU A 87 6.40 -11.27 -7.03
CA LEU A 87 6.60 -9.85 -7.34
C LEU A 87 8.03 -9.42 -7.02
N THR A 88 8.63 -8.68 -7.95
CA THR A 88 9.90 -8.00 -7.70
C THR A 88 9.70 -6.86 -6.70
N LEU A 89 10.79 -6.35 -6.14
CA LEU A 89 10.71 -5.16 -5.28
C LEU A 89 10.10 -3.96 -6.02
N GLY A 90 10.42 -3.79 -7.30
CA GLY A 90 9.85 -2.74 -8.13
C GLY A 90 8.33 -2.86 -8.24
N ASP A 91 7.81 -4.06 -8.51
CA ASP A 91 6.36 -4.29 -8.61
C ASP A 91 5.65 -4.00 -7.27
N ARG A 92 6.25 -4.45 -6.16
CA ARG A 92 5.73 -4.19 -4.81
C ARG A 92 5.68 -2.69 -4.51
N ALA A 93 6.75 -1.96 -4.86
CA ALA A 93 6.83 -0.52 -4.68
C ALA A 93 5.79 0.22 -5.53
N THR A 94 5.56 -0.22 -6.77
CA THR A 94 4.49 0.32 -7.61
C THR A 94 3.11 0.10 -6.98
N ILE A 95 2.84 -1.09 -6.44
CA ILE A 95 1.56 -1.41 -5.78
C ILE A 95 1.35 -0.60 -4.50
N SER A 96 2.35 -0.54 -3.63
CA SER A 96 2.22 0.16 -2.34
C SER A 96 2.19 1.69 -2.53
N ASN A 97 2.90 2.22 -3.52
CA ASN A 97 2.82 3.62 -3.91
C ASN A 97 1.40 4.04 -4.32
N MET A 98 0.62 3.12 -4.88
CA MET A 98 -0.74 3.36 -5.35
C MET A 98 -1.81 3.26 -4.24
N ALA A 99 -1.38 3.14 -2.97
CA ALA A 99 -2.30 3.08 -1.83
C ALA A 99 -3.33 4.21 -1.77
N PRO A 100 -2.94 5.49 -1.98
CA PRO A 100 -3.91 6.59 -2.00
C PRO A 100 -5.02 6.44 -3.05
N GLU A 101 -4.77 5.73 -4.15
CA GLU A 101 -5.69 5.60 -5.28
C GLU A 101 -6.81 4.58 -5.04
N TYR A 102 -6.58 3.56 -4.21
CA TYR A 102 -7.61 2.59 -3.81
C TYR A 102 -8.19 2.83 -2.41
N GLY A 103 -7.66 3.81 -1.67
CA GLY A 103 -8.20 4.36 -0.42
C GLY A 103 -7.63 3.75 0.84
#